data_AF-A0A3N5SEZ6-F1
#
_entry.id   AF-A0A3N5SEZ6-F1
#
_cell.length_a   1.000
_cell.length_b   1.000
_cell.length_c   1.000
_cell.angle_alpha   90.00
_cell.angle_beta   90.00
_cell.angle_gamma   90.00
#
_symmetry.space_group_name_H-M   'P 1'
#
loop_
_entity.id
_entity.type
_entity.pdbx_description
1 polymer ?
#
loop_
_entity_poly.entity_id
_entity_poly.type
_entity_poly.pdbx_seq_one_letter_code
_entity_poly.pdbx_strand_id
1 'polypeptide(L)'
;MNAVLLEQTASHLTRQTLRWDRRLRFATSLIWIPRALIVGQLIGVAVALVSRLRPWLLPEQIAVVAAVAIAMAGIGSAALIWLWPRTITHQARYFDRRFGLKERISTALELAGGAIPLPDHLAERQLTDAVNAARRVDLVSRLPLRIRWMEI
;
A
#
# COMPACT_ATOMS: atom_id res chain seq x y z
N MET A 1 -18.09 16.64 -24.99
CA MET A 1 -18.56 16.55 -23.60
C MET A 1 -17.99 17.74 -22.81
N ASN A 2 -18.68 18.28 -21.79
CA ASN A 2 -18.18 19.45 -21.03
C ASN A 2 -16.92 19.10 -20.22
N ALA A 3 -15.94 20.01 -20.12
CA ALA A 3 -14.69 19.82 -19.37
C ALA A 3 -14.92 19.29 -17.93
N VAL A 4 -16.02 19.70 -17.30
CA VAL A 4 -16.46 19.24 -15.97
C VAL A 4 -16.61 17.71 -15.90
N LEU A 5 -17.13 17.06 -16.94
CA LEU A 5 -17.35 15.61 -16.95
C LEU A 5 -16.02 14.83 -17.08
N LEU A 6 -15.03 15.39 -17.79
CA LEU A 6 -13.70 14.82 -17.88
C LEU A 6 -13.00 14.85 -16.51
N GLU A 7 -13.07 16.00 -15.83
CA GLU A 7 -12.51 16.17 -14.49
C GLU A 7 -13.19 15.23 -13.47
N GLN A 8 -14.52 15.11 -13.54
CA GLN A 8 -15.27 14.16 -12.71
C GLN A 8 -14.83 12.71 -12.96
N THR A 9 -14.64 12.31 -14.22
CA THR A 9 -14.20 10.95 -14.58
C THR A 9 -12.77 10.67 -14.11
N ALA A 10 -11.86 11.64 -14.27
CA ALA A 10 -10.50 11.57 -13.77
C ALA A 10 -10.44 11.47 -12.23
N SER A 11 -11.27 12.25 -11.52
CA SER A 11 -11.39 12.18 -10.06
C SER A 11 -11.92 10.82 -9.59
N HIS A 12 -12.84 10.21 -10.35
CA HIS A 12 -13.36 8.87 -10.06
C HIS A 12 -12.26 7.80 -10.20
N LEU A 13 -11.48 7.83 -11.28
CA LEU A 13 -10.34 6.93 -11.48
C LEU A 13 -9.25 7.11 -10.42
N THR A 14 -8.97 8.37 -10.03
CA THR A 14 -8.03 8.67 -8.94
C THR A 14 -8.49 8.04 -7.63
N ARG A 15 -9.76 8.23 -7.26
CA ARG A 15 -10.36 7.62 -6.05
C ARG A 15 -10.32 6.09 -6.09
N GLN A 16 -10.56 5.50 -7.26
CA GLN A 16 -10.48 4.05 -7.44
C GLN A 16 -9.05 3.53 -7.26
N THR A 17 -8.07 4.20 -7.84
CA THR A 17 -6.64 3.88 -7.68
C THR A 17 -6.20 3.97 -6.22
N LEU A 18 -6.62 5.03 -5.51
CA LEU A 18 -6.36 5.19 -4.08
C LEU A 18 -7.04 4.13 -3.21
N ARG A 19 -8.20 3.62 -3.62
CA ARG A 19 -8.86 2.50 -2.93
C ARG A 19 -8.05 1.21 -3.07
N TRP A 20 -7.47 0.97 -4.24
CA TRP A 20 -6.60 -0.18 -4.47
C TRP A 20 -5.29 -0.08 -3.69
N ASP A 21 -4.67 1.11 -3.63
CA ASP A 21 -3.47 1.35 -2.82
C ASP A 21 -3.75 1.14 -1.32
N ARG A 22 -4.86 1.66 -0.80
CA ARG A 22 -5.27 1.37 0.58
C ARG A 22 -5.40 -0.13 0.86
N ARG A 23 -6.06 -0.87 -0.03
CA ARG A 23 -6.20 -2.33 0.12
C ARG A 23 -4.84 -3.04 0.09
N LEU A 24 -3.93 -2.60 -0.79
CA LEU A 24 -2.57 -3.11 -0.83
C LEU A 24 -1.83 -2.81 0.48
N ARG A 25 -1.90 -1.58 1.00
CA ARG A 25 -1.29 -1.20 2.29
C ARG A 25 -1.83 -2.01 3.45
N PHE A 26 -3.13 -2.28 3.49
CA PHE A 26 -3.72 -3.19 4.48
C PHE A 26 -3.18 -4.61 4.35
N ALA A 27 -3.11 -5.16 3.14
CA ALA A 27 -2.54 -6.49 2.90
C ALA A 27 -1.07 -6.57 3.35
N THR A 28 -0.27 -5.56 2.99
CA THR A 28 1.13 -5.45 3.39
C THR A 28 1.26 -5.32 4.91
N SER A 29 0.41 -4.52 5.55
CA SER A 29 0.40 -4.34 7.02
C SER A 29 0.11 -5.66 7.72
N LEU A 30 -0.87 -6.43 7.21
CA LEU A 30 -1.25 -7.72 7.77
C LEU A 30 -0.11 -8.76 7.70
N ILE A 31 0.79 -8.62 6.74
CA ILE A 31 1.95 -9.50 6.56
C ILE A 31 3.16 -9.01 7.37
N TRP A 32 3.43 -7.70 7.38
CA TRP A 32 4.64 -7.13 7.96
C TRP A 32 4.53 -6.79 9.44
N ILE A 33 3.35 -6.40 9.95
CA ILE A 33 3.19 -6.09 11.37
C ILE A 33 3.52 -7.31 12.23
N PRO A 34 2.96 -8.52 12.00
CA PRO A 34 3.31 -9.70 12.78
C PRO A 34 4.82 -10.02 12.73
N ARG A 35 5.45 -9.85 11.56
CA ARG A 35 6.90 -10.03 11.42
C ARG A 35 7.70 -9.02 12.22
N ALA A 36 7.29 -7.76 12.22
CA ALA A 36 7.91 -6.72 13.03
C ALA A 36 7.75 -7.00 14.53
N LEU A 37 6.58 -7.49 14.96
CA LEU A 37 6.34 -7.91 16.35
C LEU A 37 7.25 -9.08 16.75
N ILE A 38 7.47 -10.06 15.87
CA ILE A 38 8.42 -11.16 16.11
C ILE A 38 9.83 -10.61 16.30
N VAL A 39 10.29 -9.70 15.44
CA VAL A 39 11.61 -9.06 15.57
C VAL A 39 11.71 -8.30 16.90
N GLY A 40 10.70 -7.51 17.26
CA GLY A 40 10.64 -6.82 18.54
C GLY A 40 10.71 -7.78 19.72
N GLN A 41 10.06 -8.95 19.61
CA GLN A 41 10.14 -9.96 20.67
C GLN A 41 11.49 -10.65 20.76
N LEU A 42 12.13 -10.95 19.63
CA LEU A 42 13.48 -11.53 19.64
C LEU A 42 14.48 -10.63 20.37
N ILE A 43 14.32 -9.30 20.24
CA ILE A 43 15.11 -8.33 20.99
C ILE A 43 14.82 -8.46 22.51
N GLY A 44 13.54 -8.53 22.90
CA GLY A 44 13.16 -8.73 24.30
C GLY A 44 13.73 -10.02 24.91
N VAL A 45 13.66 -11.12 24.16
CA VAL A 45 14.24 -12.43 24.55
C VAL A 45 15.76 -12.35 24.68
N ALA A 46 16.44 -11.69 23.73
CA ALA A 46 17.89 -11.48 23.80
C ALA A 46 18.30 -10.68 25.04
N VAL A 47 17.57 -9.61 25.37
CA VAL A 47 17.78 -8.83 26.60
C VAL A 47 17.59 -9.70 27.83
N ALA A 48 16.51 -10.49 27.90
CA ALA A 48 16.24 -11.39 29.02
C ALA A 48 17.36 -12.43 29.22
N LEU A 49 17.88 -13.02 28.13
CA LEU A 49 19.00 -13.96 28.16
C LEU A 49 20.28 -13.31 28.69
N VAL A 50 20.61 -12.10 28.22
CA VAL A 50 21.79 -11.35 28.68
C VAL A 50 21.66 -10.96 30.15
N SER A 51 20.47 -10.51 30.58
CA SER A 51 20.19 -10.19 31.99
C SER A 51 20.30 -11.40 32.91
N ARG A 52 20.09 -12.62 32.39
CA ARG A 52 20.30 -13.85 33.17
C ARG A 52 21.78 -14.15 33.41
N LEU A 53 22.66 -13.78 32.47
CA LEU A 53 24.11 -13.95 32.61
C LEU A 53 24.74 -12.85 33.49
N ARG A 54 24.17 -11.64 33.46
CA ARG A 54 24.52 -10.54 34.38
C ARG A 54 23.24 -9.86 34.85
N PRO A 55 22.83 -10.02 36.12
CA PRO A 55 21.57 -9.50 36.66
C PRO A 55 21.65 -7.97 36.86
N TRP A 56 21.67 -7.24 35.74
CA TRP A 56 21.68 -5.78 35.70
C TRP A 56 20.27 -5.18 35.69
N LEU A 57 19.27 -5.98 35.30
CA LEU A 57 17.88 -5.57 35.13
C LEU A 57 16.94 -6.45 35.95
N LEU A 58 15.94 -5.81 36.56
CA LEU A 58 14.84 -6.49 37.24
C LEU A 58 13.87 -7.11 36.21
N PRO A 59 13.14 -8.19 36.56
CA PRO A 59 12.15 -8.80 35.66
C PRO A 59 11.14 -7.82 35.08
N GLU A 60 10.70 -6.85 35.89
CA GLU A 60 9.77 -5.80 35.48
C GLU A 60 10.39 -4.89 34.39
N GLN A 61 11.68 -4.58 34.51
CA GLN A 61 12.40 -3.76 33.53
C GLN A 61 12.57 -4.51 32.21
N ILE A 62 12.84 -5.81 32.26
CA ILE A 62 12.93 -6.66 31.05
C ILE A 62 11.58 -6.67 30.33
N ALA A 63 10.47 -6.81 31.06
CA ALA A 63 9.14 -6.78 30.48
C ALA A 63 8.83 -5.43 29.82
N VAL A 64 9.19 -4.31 30.46
CA VAL A 64 9.04 -2.96 29.88
C VAL A 64 9.88 -2.81 28.61
N VAL A 65 11.14 -3.24 28.61
CA VAL A 65 12.02 -3.18 27.42
C VAL A 65 11.44 -4.00 26.27
N ALA A 66 10.96 -5.21 26.54
CA ALA A 66 10.32 -6.05 25.52
C ALA A 66 9.05 -5.38 24.97
N ALA A 67 8.19 -4.86 25.85
CA ALA A 67 6.97 -4.17 25.42
C ALA A 67 7.26 -2.95 24.54
N VAL A 68 8.26 -2.13 24.92
CA VAL A 68 8.69 -0.98 24.12
C VAL A 68 9.27 -1.42 22.78
N ALA A 69 10.12 -2.45 22.75
CA ALA A 69 10.71 -2.95 21.50
C ALA A 69 9.63 -3.46 20.52
N ILE A 70 8.64 -4.19 21.03
CA ILE A 70 7.49 -4.67 20.24
C ILE A 70 6.67 -3.49 19.71
N ALA A 71 6.34 -2.52 20.58
CA ALA A 71 5.56 -1.35 20.20
C ALA A 71 6.28 -0.52 19.13
N MET A 72 7.58 -0.27 19.30
CA MET A 72 8.40 0.47 18.35
C MET A 72 8.49 -0.26 17.00
N ALA A 73 8.70 -1.57 17.00
CA ALA A 73 8.75 -2.35 15.76
C ALA A 73 7.39 -2.35 15.04
N GLY A 74 6.29 -2.54 15.77
CA GLY A 74 4.93 -2.50 15.22
C GLY A 74 4.59 -1.13 14.64
N ILE A 75 4.75 -0.06 15.43
CA ILE A 75 4.46 1.32 15.01
C ILE A 75 5.37 1.73 13.86
N GLY A 76 6.67 1.44 13.94
CA GLY A 76 7.65 1.76 12.89
C GLY A 76 7.31 1.09 11.56
N SER A 77 6.91 -0.19 11.58
CA SER A 77 6.51 -0.90 10.37
C SER A 77 5.22 -0.33 9.76
N ALA A 78 4.20 -0.04 10.58
CA ALA A 78 2.97 0.58 10.13
C ALA A 78 3.24 1.99 9.57
N ALA A 79 4.06 2.78 10.25
CA ALA A 79 4.45 4.11 9.81
C ALA A 79 5.15 4.07 8.45
N LEU A 80 6.10 3.15 8.27
CA LEU A 80 6.80 2.98 6.99
C LEU A 80 5.82 2.59 5.86
N ILE A 81 4.83 1.74 6.15
CA ILE A 81 3.84 1.31 5.15
C ILE A 81 2.85 2.42 4.81
N TRP A 82 2.44 3.27 5.76
CA TRP A 82 1.36 4.24 5.57
C TRP A 82 1.84 5.65 5.24
N LEU A 83 2.97 6.10 5.79
CA LEU A 83 3.50 7.43 5.53
C LEU A 83 4.37 7.52 4.28
N TRP A 84 4.78 6.40 3.66
CA TRP A 84 5.59 6.47 2.45
C TRP A 84 4.82 7.16 1.30
N PRO A 85 5.29 8.33 0.82
CA PRO A 85 4.60 9.08 -0.22
C PRO A 85 4.72 8.32 -1.54
N ARG A 86 3.61 8.22 -2.28
CA ARG A 86 3.57 7.62 -3.62
C ARG A 86 2.68 8.47 -4.51
N THR A 87 3.22 8.94 -5.63
CA THR A 87 2.44 9.71 -6.61
C THR A 87 1.34 8.85 -7.22
N ILE A 88 0.22 9.47 -7.59
CA ILE A 88 -0.92 8.77 -8.22
C ILE A 88 -0.49 8.08 -9.51
N THR A 89 0.35 8.72 -10.32
CA THR A 89 0.87 8.15 -11.57
C THR A 89 1.67 6.87 -11.33
N HIS A 90 2.51 6.85 -10.30
CA HIS A 90 3.27 5.64 -9.94
C HIS A 90 2.34 4.50 -9.48
N GLN A 91 1.31 4.81 -8.70
CA GLN A 91 0.31 3.83 -8.27
C GLN A 91 -0.48 3.28 -9.47
N ALA A 92 -0.90 4.15 -10.40
CA ALA A 92 -1.60 3.76 -11.61
C ALA A 92 -0.77 2.80 -12.46
N ARG A 93 0.51 3.12 -12.72
CA ARG A 93 1.43 2.22 -13.45
C ARG A 93 1.66 0.89 -12.73
N TYR A 94 1.78 0.91 -11.41
CA TYR A 94 1.89 -0.31 -10.61
C TYR A 94 0.65 -1.21 -10.78
N PHE A 95 -0.55 -0.65 -10.68
CA PHE A 95 -1.79 -1.41 -10.84
C PHE A 95 -2.06 -1.82 -12.28
N ASP A 96 -1.66 -1.02 -13.27
CA ASP A 96 -1.74 -1.41 -14.67
C ASP A 96 -0.94 -2.69 -14.94
N ARG A 97 0.29 -2.76 -14.42
CA ARG A 97 1.12 -3.98 -14.53
C ARG A 97 0.54 -5.13 -13.72
N ARG A 98 0.12 -4.88 -12.49
CA ARG A 98 -0.41 -5.91 -11.58
C ARG A 98 -1.70 -6.56 -12.08
N PHE A 99 -2.56 -5.76 -12.74
CA PHE A 99 -3.86 -6.20 -13.23
C PHE A 99 -3.86 -6.51 -14.74
N GLY A 100 -2.76 -6.24 -15.45
CA GLY A 100 -2.66 -6.46 -16.90
C GLY A 100 -3.50 -5.49 -17.71
N LEU A 101 -3.65 -4.25 -17.24
CA LEU A 101 -4.50 -3.22 -17.87
C LEU A 101 -3.82 -2.49 -19.03
N LYS A 102 -2.57 -2.84 -19.38
CA LYS A 102 -1.84 -2.28 -20.53
C LYS A 102 -1.79 -0.75 -20.51
N GLU A 103 -1.40 -0.18 -19.37
CA GLU A 103 -1.23 1.27 -19.16
C GLU A 103 -2.50 2.13 -19.26
N ARG A 104 -3.68 1.52 -19.43
CA ARG A 104 -4.94 2.25 -19.61
C ARG A 104 -5.21 3.30 -18.53
N ILE A 105 -4.94 2.98 -17.25
CA ILE A 105 -5.24 3.91 -16.15
C ILE A 105 -4.17 4.99 -16.03
N SER A 106 -2.90 4.63 -16.12
CA SER A 106 -1.80 5.60 -16.08
C SER A 106 -1.89 6.59 -17.23
N THR A 107 -2.10 6.14 -18.47
CA THR A 107 -2.29 7.02 -19.62
C THR A 107 -3.52 7.92 -19.47
N ALA A 108 -4.65 7.38 -18.99
CA ALA A 108 -5.85 8.18 -18.80
C ALA A 108 -5.68 9.30 -17.76
N LEU A 109 -4.94 9.03 -16.68
CA LEU A 109 -4.65 10.04 -15.65
C LEU A 109 -3.58 11.04 -16.10
N GLU A 110 -2.61 10.62 -16.91
CA GLU A 110 -1.63 11.53 -17.52
C GLU A 110 -2.28 12.48 -18.53
N LEU A 111 -3.21 11.98 -19.36
CA LEU A 111 -4.01 12.80 -20.27
C LEU A 111 -4.89 13.81 -19.52
N ALA A 112 -5.59 13.35 -18.48
CA ALA A 112 -6.43 14.24 -17.66
C ALA A 112 -5.61 15.29 -16.88
N GLY A 113 -4.36 14.97 -16.55
CA GLY A 113 -3.42 15.89 -15.91
C GLY A 113 -2.74 16.86 -16.88
N GLY A 114 -3.05 16.80 -18.18
CA GLY A 114 -2.44 17.67 -19.20
C GLY A 114 -0.98 17.35 -19.51
N ALA A 115 -0.46 16.18 -19.10
CA ALA A 115 0.92 15.78 -19.36
C ALA A 115 1.15 15.40 -20.84
N ILE A 116 0.08 15.00 -21.54
CA ILE A 116 0.10 14.63 -22.95
C ILE A 116 -0.87 15.55 -23.70
N PRO A 117 -0.41 16.39 -24.65
CA PRO A 117 -1.29 17.22 -25.45
C PRO A 117 -2.05 16.32 -26.45
N LEU A 118 -3.36 16.16 -26.23
CA LEU A 118 -4.24 15.34 -27.07
C LEU A 118 -5.57 16.06 -27.26
N PRO A 119 -6.25 15.92 -28.41
CA PRO A 119 -7.60 16.45 -28.57
C PRO A 119 -8.58 15.89 -27.52
N ASP A 120 -9.44 16.76 -26.97
CA ASP A 120 -10.35 16.42 -25.86
C ASP A 120 -11.21 15.18 -26.11
N HIS A 121 -11.63 14.96 -27.36
CA HIS A 121 -12.45 13.81 -27.74
C HIS A 121 -11.71 12.47 -27.64
N LEU A 122 -10.38 12.46 -27.79
CA LEU A 122 -9.56 11.26 -27.59
C LEU A 122 -9.30 11.03 -26.10
N ALA A 123 -9.07 12.10 -25.33
CA ALA A 123 -8.93 12.01 -23.88
C ALA A 123 -10.21 11.45 -23.24
N GLU A 124 -11.38 11.87 -23.71
CA GLU A 124 -12.69 11.35 -23.30
C GLU A 124 -12.83 9.84 -23.54
N ARG A 125 -12.47 9.38 -24.74
CA ARG A 125 -12.51 7.96 -25.10
C ARG A 125 -11.56 7.14 -24.23
N GLN A 126 -10.35 7.64 -23.98
CA GLN A 126 -9.36 6.97 -23.15
C GLN A 126 -9.80 6.87 -21.69
N LEU A 127 -10.36 7.94 -21.12
CA LEU A 127 -10.92 7.93 -19.76
C LEU A 127 -12.06 6.94 -19.63
N THR A 128 -12.95 6.88 -20.62
CA THR A 128 -14.08 5.95 -20.65
C THR A 128 -13.59 4.50 -20.75
N ASP A 129 -12.61 4.21 -21.61
CA ASP A 129 -12.00 2.87 -21.71
C ASP A 129 -11.32 2.48 -20.38
N ALA A 130 -10.56 3.39 -19.77
CA ALA A 130 -9.91 3.16 -18.49
C ALA A 130 -10.90 2.84 -17.37
N VAL A 131 -12.02 3.58 -17.28
CA VAL A 131 -13.09 3.27 -16.30
C VAL A 131 -13.70 1.90 -16.56
N ASN A 132 -13.99 1.58 -17.82
CA ASN A 132 -14.57 0.28 -18.19
C ASN A 132 -13.60 -0.88 -17.92
N ALA A 133 -12.30 -0.68 -18.13
CA ALA A 133 -11.27 -1.66 -17.79
C ALA A 133 -11.13 -1.82 -16.27
N ALA A 134 -11.10 -0.70 -15.53
CA ALA A 134 -11.00 -0.70 -14.08
C ALA A 134 -12.18 -1.40 -13.39
N ARG A 135 -13.41 -1.29 -13.94
CA ARG A 135 -14.60 -2.00 -13.46
C ARG A 135 -14.53 -3.51 -13.62
N ARG A 136 -13.78 -4.01 -14.61
CA ARG A 136 -13.61 -5.45 -14.87
C ARG A 136 -12.53 -6.09 -13.99
N VAL A 137 -11.77 -5.29 -13.23
CA VAL A 137 -10.76 -5.82 -12.33
C VAL A 137 -11.45 -6.51 -11.15
N ASP A 138 -11.29 -7.82 -11.07
CA ASP A 138 -11.59 -8.55 -9.84
C ASP A 138 -10.49 -8.31 -8.80
N LEU A 139 -10.80 -7.40 -7.87
CA LEU A 139 -9.87 -7.00 -6.81
C LEU A 139 -9.62 -8.11 -5.79
N VAL A 140 -10.57 -9.03 -5.61
CA VAL A 140 -10.45 -10.05 -4.56
C VAL A 140 -9.43 -11.10 -4.98
N SER A 141 -9.43 -11.50 -6.25
CA SER A 141 -8.43 -12.43 -6.78
C SER A 141 -7.07 -11.79 -7.01
N ARG A 142 -7.02 -10.53 -7.45
CA ARG A 142 -5.74 -9.85 -7.79
C ARG A 142 -5.01 -9.26 -6.57
N LEU A 143 -5.75 -8.87 -5.53
CA LEU A 143 -5.24 -8.38 -4.24
C LEU A 143 -5.93 -9.14 -3.08
N PRO A 144 -5.60 -10.44 -2.90
CA PRO A 144 -6.18 -11.23 -1.83
C PRO A 144 -5.70 -10.68 -0.48
N LEU A 145 -6.65 -10.43 0.42
CA LEU A 145 -6.38 -10.16 1.84
C LEU A 145 -6.16 -11.49 2.55
N ARG A 146 -5.18 -12.26 2.10
CA ARG A 146 -4.85 -13.57 2.67
C ARG A 146 -3.44 -13.53 3.21
N ILE A 147 -3.28 -13.99 4.44
CA ILE A 147 -1.96 -14.14 5.03
C ILE A 147 -1.36 -15.44 4.48
N ARG A 148 -0.64 -15.34 3.36
CA ARG A 148 0.19 -16.43 2.86
C ARG A 148 1.55 -16.33 3.53
N TRP A 149 1.66 -16.94 4.71
CA TRP A 149 2.89 -16.92 5.51
C TRP A 149 4.08 -17.62 4.83
N MET A 150 3.83 -18.46 3.81
CA MET A 150 4.82 -19.33 3.15
C MET A 150 5.21 -18.95 1.71
N GLU A 151 4.72 -17.84 1.15
CA GLU A 151 5.20 -17.35 -0.16
C GLU A 151 6.09 -16.12 0.05
N ILE A 152 7.28 -16.33 0.61
CA ILE A 152 8.47 -15.48 0.41
C ILE A 152 9.67 -16.40 0.32
#